data_AF-A0A8F8SLB0-F1
#
_entry.id   AF-A0A8F8SLB0-F1
#
_cell.length_a   1.000
_cell.length_b   1.000
_cell.length_c   1.000
_cell.angle_alpha   90.00
_cell.angle_beta   90.00
_cell.angle_gamma   90.00
#
_symmetry.space_group_name_H-M   'P 1'
#
loop_
_entity.id
_entity.type
_entity.pdbx_description
1 polymer ?
#
loop_
_entity_poly.entity_id
_entity_poly.type
_entity_poly.pdbx_seq_one_letter_code
_entity_poly.pdbx_strand_id
1 'polypeptide(L)'
;KAPRKQLATKAARKSAPATGGVKKPHRYRPGTVALREIRRYQKSTELLIRKLPFQRLVREIAQDFKTDLRFQSSAVMALQEASEAYLVGLFEDTN
;
A
#
# COMPACT_ATOMS: atom_id res chain seq x y z
N LYS A 1 11.52 47.28 31.58
CA LYS A 1 11.54 45.80 31.79
C LYS A 1 10.45 45.22 30.89
N ALA A 2 10.80 44.57 29.77
CA ALA A 2 9.85 44.18 28.73
C ALA A 2 8.98 42.97 29.15
N PRO A 3 7.68 42.93 28.80
CA PRO A 3 6.85 41.76 29.03
C PRO A 3 7.17 40.67 28.00
N ARG A 4 7.38 39.44 28.49
CA ARG A 4 7.90 38.29 27.76
C ARG A 4 6.80 37.62 26.90
N LYS A 5 7.17 37.24 25.67
CA LYS A 5 6.47 36.41 24.67
C LYS A 5 5.46 35.39 25.26
N GLN A 6 4.21 35.43 24.82
CA GLN A 6 3.26 34.31 24.98
C GLN A 6 3.75 33.12 24.13
N LEU A 7 4.10 32.02 24.81
CA LEU A 7 4.45 30.74 24.21
C LEU A 7 3.16 29.96 23.91
N ALA A 8 3.13 29.34 22.73
CA ALA A 8 2.00 28.66 22.11
C ALA A 8 1.17 27.76 23.06
N THR A 9 -0.15 27.90 22.98
CA THR A 9 -1.11 26.97 23.58
C THR A 9 -1.02 25.61 22.90
N LYS A 10 -0.34 24.67 23.55
CA LYS A 10 -0.29 23.25 23.17
C LYS A 10 -1.72 22.71 23.28
N ALA A 11 -2.33 22.33 22.15
CA ALA A 11 -3.65 21.69 22.16
C ALA A 11 -3.57 20.42 23.02
N ALA A 12 -4.26 20.42 24.16
CA ALA A 12 -4.39 19.26 25.02
C ALA A 12 -5.19 18.18 24.27
N ARG A 13 -4.50 17.33 23.51
CA ARG A 13 -5.08 16.08 23.03
C ARG A 13 -5.44 15.28 24.28
N LYS A 14 -6.69 14.83 24.39
CA LYS A 14 -7.20 14.00 25.49
C LYS A 14 -6.25 12.82 25.76
N SER A 15 -5.29 13.00 26.66
CA SER A 15 -4.61 11.92 27.34
C SER A 15 -5.52 11.43 28.45
N ALA A 16 -5.53 10.11 28.65
CA ALA A 16 -6.43 9.35 29.51
C ALA A 16 -6.70 10.01 30.89
N PRO A 17 -7.89 9.79 31.49
CA PRO A 17 -8.18 10.27 32.84
C PRO A 17 -7.12 9.78 33.84
N ALA A 18 -6.74 10.64 34.78
CA ALA A 18 -5.69 10.39 35.78
C ALA A 18 -6.03 9.28 36.80
N THR A 19 -7.22 8.70 36.72
CA THR A 19 -7.69 7.61 37.58
C THR A 19 -8.55 6.66 36.74
N GLY A 20 -8.12 5.41 36.64
CA GLY A 20 -8.74 4.37 35.81
C GLY A 20 -7.82 3.99 34.65
N GLY A 21 -7.31 2.76 34.67
CA GLY A 21 -6.31 2.27 33.72
C GLY A 21 -6.63 2.57 32.25
N VAL A 22 -5.58 2.78 31.46
CA VAL A 22 -5.68 3.05 30.02
C VAL A 22 -6.52 1.96 29.36
N LYS A 23 -7.62 2.32 28.69
CA LYS A 23 -8.40 1.38 27.87
C LYS A 23 -7.46 0.67 26.90
N LYS A 24 -7.48 -0.66 26.90
CA LYS A 24 -6.68 -1.45 25.94
C LYS A 24 -6.98 -0.95 24.51
N PRO A 25 -5.96 -0.74 23.67
CA PRO A 25 -6.18 -0.39 22.27
C PRO A 25 -7.09 -1.42 21.61
N HIS A 26 -8.07 -0.95 20.84
CA HIS A 26 -8.96 -1.83 20.09
C HIS A 26 -8.15 -2.61 19.04
N ARG A 27 -8.28 -3.94 19.04
CA ARG A 27 -7.67 -4.83 18.04
C ARG A 27 -8.76 -5.64 17.35
N TYR A 28 -8.77 -5.59 16.02
CA TYR A 28 -9.66 -6.44 15.21
C TYR A 28 -9.32 -7.92 15.39
N ARG A 29 -10.33 -8.79 15.29
CA ARG A 29 -10.12 -10.24 15.29
C ARG A 29 -9.31 -10.65 14.05
N PRO A 30 -8.50 -11.72 14.14
CA PRO A 30 -7.86 -12.31 12.96
C PRO A 30 -8.90 -12.56 11.84
N GLY A 31 -8.51 -12.31 10.59
CA GLY A 31 -9.41 -12.41 9.43
C GLY A 31 -10.32 -11.19 9.19
N THR A 32 -10.64 -10.37 10.20
CA THR A 32 -11.52 -9.19 9.99
C THR A 32 -10.90 -8.17 9.03
N VAL A 33 -9.59 -7.92 9.15
CA VAL A 33 -8.87 -6.99 8.27
C VAL A 33 -8.69 -7.60 6.88
N ALA A 34 -8.34 -8.89 6.80
CA ALA A 34 -8.17 -9.60 5.54
C ALA A 34 -9.46 -9.60 4.70
N LEU A 35 -10.61 -9.93 5.28
CA LEU A 35 -11.91 -9.88 4.57
C LEU A 35 -12.27 -8.47 4.09
N ARG A 36 -11.87 -7.45 4.84
CA ARG A 36 -12.06 -6.05 4.43
C ARG A 36 -11.14 -5.68 3.26
N GLU A 37 -9.92 -6.16 3.26
CA GLU A 37 -8.96 -5.96 2.16
C GLU A 37 -9.40 -6.69 0.89
N ILE A 38 -9.84 -7.95 0.99
CA ILE A 38 -10.39 -8.73 -0.13
C ILE A 38 -11.54 -7.96 -0.79
N ARG A 39 -12.53 -7.53 -0.02
CA ARG A 39 -13.68 -6.75 -0.54
C ARG A 39 -13.26 -5.41 -1.15
N ARG A 40 -12.24 -4.76 -0.57
CA ARG A 40 -11.71 -3.50 -1.11
C ARG A 40 -11.09 -3.74 -2.48
N TYR A 41 -10.20 -4.73 -2.60
CA TYR A 41 -9.45 -4.99 -3.83
C TYR A 41 -10.33 -5.57 -4.93
N GLN A 42 -11.31 -6.41 -4.60
CA GLN A 42 -12.29 -6.90 -5.58
C GLN A 42 -13.19 -5.79 -6.16
N LYS A 43 -13.38 -4.67 -5.45
CA LYS A 43 -14.19 -3.54 -5.92
C LYS A 43 -13.39 -2.56 -6.79
N SER A 44 -12.06 -2.58 -6.69
CA SER A 44 -11.17 -1.68 -7.42
C SER A 44 -10.53 -2.37 -8.61
N THR A 45 -10.06 -1.58 -9.58
CA THR A 45 -9.25 -2.05 -10.72
C THR A 45 -7.85 -1.43 -10.70
N GLU A 46 -7.39 -0.96 -9.53
CA GLU A 46 -6.05 -0.41 -9.39
C GLU A 46 -5.00 -1.53 -9.46
N LEU A 47 -3.89 -1.26 -10.15
CA LEU A 47 -2.74 -2.16 -10.16
C LEU A 47 -2.10 -2.17 -8.76
N LEU A 48 -1.85 -3.37 -8.24
CA LEU A 48 -1.37 -3.60 -6.88
C LEU A 48 0.16 -3.64 -6.81
N ILE A 49 0.83 -4.01 -7.90
CA ILE A 49 2.29 -4.01 -7.97
C ILE A 49 2.78 -2.59 -8.27
N ARG A 50 3.81 -2.15 -7.54
CA ARG A 50 4.40 -0.82 -7.76
C ARG A 50 5.05 -0.75 -9.15
N LYS A 51 4.72 0.31 -9.90
CA LYS A 51 5.17 0.51 -11.29
C LYS A 51 6.69 0.50 -11.48
N LEU A 52 7.45 1.22 -10.65
CA LEU A 52 8.91 1.34 -10.82
C LEU A 52 9.65 0.02 -10.58
N PRO A 53 9.40 -0.73 -9.48
CA PRO A 53 9.95 -2.08 -9.33
C PRO A 53 9.56 -3.03 -10.46
N PHE A 54 8.29 -3.03 -10.88
CA PHE A 54 7.84 -3.88 -11.99
C PHE A 54 8.57 -3.55 -13.29
N GLN A 55 8.71 -2.26 -13.63
CA GLN A 55 9.47 -1.82 -14.79
C GLN A 55 10.94 -2.26 -14.74
N ARG A 56 11.58 -2.22 -13.56
CA ARG A 56 12.97 -2.69 -13.40
C ARG A 56 13.06 -4.19 -13.68
N LEU A 57 12.14 -4.98 -13.13
CA LEU A 57 12.08 -6.42 -13.37
C LEU A 57 11.87 -6.76 -14.86
N VAL A 58 10.95 -6.07 -15.54
CA VAL A 58 10.73 -6.25 -16.99
C VAL A 58 12.02 -6.00 -17.78
N ARG A 59 12.77 -4.95 -17.44
CA ARG A 59 14.03 -4.62 -18.11
C ARG A 59 15.15 -5.60 -17.78
N GLU A 60 15.24 -6.04 -16.55
CA GLU A 60 16.20 -7.07 -16.09
C GLU A 60 16.01 -8.36 -16.90
N ILE A 61 14.79 -8.89 -16.94
CA ILE A 61 14.48 -10.11 -17.70
C ILE A 61 14.74 -9.91 -19.20
N ALA A 62 14.31 -8.78 -19.77
CA ALA A 62 14.47 -8.53 -21.21
C ALA A 62 15.95 -8.42 -21.64
N GLN A 63 16.82 -7.93 -20.74
CA GLN A 63 18.25 -7.77 -20.99
C GLN A 63 18.92 -9.12 -21.27
N ASP A 64 18.44 -10.21 -20.65
CA ASP A 64 18.96 -11.57 -20.85
C ASP A 64 18.68 -12.10 -22.26
N PHE A 65 17.68 -11.56 -22.96
CA PHE A 65 17.32 -11.95 -24.33
C PHE A 65 17.94 -11.04 -25.38
N LYS A 66 17.93 -9.73 -25.15
CA LYS A 66 18.50 -8.75 -26.07
C LYS A 66 18.87 -7.47 -25.34
N THR A 67 20.13 -7.08 -25.48
CA THR A 67 20.63 -5.83 -24.89
C THR A 67 20.08 -4.60 -25.61
N ASP A 68 20.04 -3.46 -24.90
CA ASP A 68 19.70 -2.14 -25.44
C ASP A 68 18.26 -1.99 -25.97
N LEU A 69 17.34 -2.81 -25.46
CA LEU A 69 15.91 -2.69 -25.75
C LEU A 69 15.30 -1.42 -25.13
N ARG A 70 14.52 -0.71 -25.95
CA ARG A 70 13.66 0.39 -25.49
C ARG A 70 12.23 -0.10 -25.39
N PHE A 71 11.57 0.28 -24.29
CA PHE A 71 10.18 -0.05 -24.03
C PHE A 71 9.32 1.20 -24.15
N GLN A 72 8.22 1.08 -24.87
CA GLN A 72 7.13 2.05 -24.81
C GLN A 72 6.49 2.01 -23.41
N SER A 73 5.99 3.14 -22.93
CA SER A 73 5.30 3.21 -21.64
C SER A 73 4.07 2.29 -21.59
N SER A 74 3.28 2.25 -22.66
CA SER A 74 2.12 1.36 -22.78
C SER A 74 2.50 -0.13 -22.81
N ALA A 75 3.67 -0.49 -23.35
CA ALA A 75 4.12 -1.89 -23.36
C ALA A 75 4.38 -2.39 -21.94
N VAL A 76 5.04 -1.58 -21.10
CA VAL A 76 5.27 -1.93 -19.69
C VAL A 76 3.95 -2.02 -18.92
N MET A 77 3.00 -1.11 -19.21
CA MET A 77 1.65 -1.16 -18.62
C MET A 77 0.89 -2.42 -19.02
N ALA A 78 0.90 -2.80 -20.30
CA ALA A 78 0.23 -4.00 -20.79
C ALA A 78 0.82 -5.27 -20.16
N LEU A 79 2.14 -5.35 -20.03
CA LEU A 79 2.81 -6.45 -19.32
C LEU A 79 2.36 -6.52 -17.85
N GLN A 80 2.19 -5.37 -17.20
CA GLN A 80 1.75 -5.33 -15.80
C GLN A 80 0.30 -5.78 -15.66
N GLU A 81 -0.60 -5.27 -16.50
CA GLU A 81 -2.02 -5.65 -16.50
C GLU A 81 -2.19 -7.16 -16.71
N ALA A 82 -1.50 -7.73 -17.70
CA ALA A 82 -1.54 -9.17 -17.97
C ALA A 82 -0.98 -10.00 -16.81
N SER A 83 0.14 -9.57 -16.23
CA SER A 83 0.78 -10.30 -15.13
C SER A 83 -0.08 -10.30 -13.87
N GLU A 84 -0.66 -9.16 -13.50
CA GLU A 84 -1.53 -9.07 -12.32
C GLU A 84 -2.84 -9.84 -12.53
N ALA A 85 -3.44 -9.74 -13.72
CA ALA A 85 -4.64 -10.53 -14.04
C ALA A 85 -4.38 -12.04 -13.95
N TYR A 86 -3.23 -12.50 -14.47
CA TYR A 86 -2.82 -13.90 -14.38
C TYR A 86 -2.64 -14.36 -12.93
N LEU A 87 -1.95 -13.57 -12.09
CA LEU A 87 -1.74 -13.92 -10.69
C LEU A 87 -3.04 -13.93 -9.89
N VAL A 88 -3.97 -13.01 -10.16
CA VAL A 88 -5.30 -13.02 -9.52
C VAL A 88 -6.05 -14.30 -9.88
N GLY A 89 -6.12 -14.67 -11.16
CA GLY A 89 -6.75 -15.93 -11.58
C GLY A 89 -6.10 -17.16 -10.95
N LEU A 90 -4.77 -17.19 -10.87
CA LEU A 90 -4.05 -18.28 -10.20
C LEU A 90 -4.40 -18.37 -8.71
N PHE A 91 -4.53 -17.23 -8.01
CA PHE A 91 -4.92 -17.22 -6.60
C PHE A 91 -6.39 -17.61 -6.40
N GLU A 92 -7.28 -17.31 -7.35
CA GLU A 92 -8.66 -17.78 -7.34
C GLU A 92 -8.72 -19.31 -7.46
N ASP A 93 -7.97 -19.92 -8.38
CA ASP A 93 -7.90 -21.37 -8.55
C ASP A 93 -7.26 -22.10 -7.36
N THR A 94 -6.34 -21.44 -6.65
CA THR A 94 -5.62 -22.02 -5.51
C THR A 94 -6.43 -22.03 -4.21
N ASN A 95 -7.49 -21.22 -4.13
CA ASN A 95 -8.28 -21.01 -2.91
C ASN A 95 -9.48 -21.94 -2.79
#